data_AF-A0A5N6K2S1-F1
#
_entry.id   AF-A0A5N6K2S1-F1
#
_cell.length_a   1.000
_cell.length_b   1.000
_cell.length_c   1.000
_cell.angle_alpha   90.00
_cell.angle_beta   90.00
_cell.angle_gamma   90.00
#
_symmetry.space_group_name_H-M   'P 1'
#
loop_
_entity.id
_entity.type
_entity.pdbx_description
1 polymer ?
#
loop_
_entity_poly.entity_id
_entity_poly.type
_entity_poly.pdbx_seq_one_letter_code
_entity_poly.pdbx_strand_id
1 'polypeptide(L)'
;MNKIKPSRLTPLIMKKINSWKYKRFEKCSANAFPCDRFALARDCIANFAPNNLAIALEIAGIDAFIVEPGYTFQYYANVSQTDWEVWEPEERPFLMIIAPQFDTILNQVVAKTSFLAPHFEEGRVRMLGMLFEEDLSIVTREEHWNPYRTLSKNWNEAICTENSAPSQVPEVMVDEEMRDFIQRGLGENDFEVIGLAGNVKRVKQTTTVGEVDILRAVDTGTAEASRAMWKCMVPGLNENEVMNGFDMTTRAGDENAAMPHGGRDGSKVLGTETLVLFDVGAHLYGYSSDICRTFFPPFFSDPTDDSLLSPLTKRKIAVWDIVFEAQIKALNALKSNSSCASVDIAARDFITDAGCGKAFTHRVGHGIGIKAHESPFLNKGNFDDNLNAGMAFTLEPGVYLEGRFGVRHEDVFLVNGDGEADILTGSRAKGDKNSSKSQSSKSSSSNTEKMSLPFTYHANAQTEFKPPLIANENAFLGDVAVSTDEAAPLSAGFYRLEKGTPLIYEYTYHEMKIIVDGEFDISDETGQKVHATKGDVFYFPKGSKITFTTETFGLGFFVGQRKTGTA
;
A
#
# COMPACT_ATOMS: atom_id res chain seq x y z
N MET A 1 -18.60 -34.45 -31.00
CA MET A 1 -17.77 -35.49 -30.34
C MET A 1 -16.42 -35.56 -31.05
N ASN A 2 -15.36 -35.03 -30.42
CA ASN A 2 -14.00 -35.55 -30.45
C ASN A 2 -13.16 -34.64 -29.55
N LYS A 3 -12.86 -35.13 -28.33
CA LYS A 3 -12.04 -34.45 -27.34
C LYS A 3 -10.59 -34.41 -27.84
N ILE A 4 -10.08 -33.23 -28.15
CA ILE A 4 -8.66 -33.01 -28.42
C ILE A 4 -7.93 -33.03 -27.08
N LYS A 5 -6.95 -33.94 -26.96
CA LYS A 5 -6.11 -34.12 -25.76
C LYS A 5 -5.06 -33.00 -25.71
N PRO A 6 -4.78 -32.40 -24.54
CA PRO A 6 -3.65 -31.50 -24.39
C PRO A 6 -2.33 -32.25 -24.59
N SER A 7 -1.39 -31.55 -25.23
CA SER A 7 -0.06 -32.00 -25.64
C SER A 7 0.80 -32.44 -24.45
N ARG A 8 1.60 -33.47 -24.69
CA ARG A 8 2.49 -34.11 -23.72
C ARG A 8 3.64 -33.17 -23.33
N LEU A 9 3.55 -32.57 -22.14
CA LEU A 9 4.75 -32.33 -21.34
C LEU A 9 5.36 -33.69 -21.02
N THR A 10 6.60 -33.90 -21.45
CA THR A 10 7.38 -35.09 -21.11
C THR A 10 7.46 -35.18 -19.58
N PRO A 11 6.95 -36.25 -18.94
CA PRO A 11 7.08 -36.36 -17.50
C PRO A 11 8.57 -36.57 -17.22
N LEU A 12 9.21 -35.56 -16.61
CA LEU A 12 10.45 -35.78 -15.88
C LEU A 12 10.18 -36.95 -14.95
N ILE A 13 10.95 -38.02 -15.14
CA ILE A 13 10.86 -39.24 -14.35
C ILE A 13 11.26 -38.87 -12.92
N MET A 14 10.30 -38.35 -12.14
CA MET A 14 10.40 -38.30 -10.69
C MET A 14 10.52 -39.76 -10.26
N LYS A 15 11.69 -40.14 -9.73
CA LYS A 15 11.75 -41.32 -8.87
C LYS A 15 10.60 -41.20 -7.87
N LYS A 16 9.67 -42.16 -7.89
CA LYS A 16 8.56 -42.26 -6.94
C LYS A 16 9.11 -42.18 -5.52
N ILE A 17 9.10 -40.99 -4.92
CA ILE A 17 9.26 -40.84 -3.48
C ILE A 17 7.93 -41.28 -2.88
N ASN A 18 7.82 -42.59 -2.65
CA ASN A 18 6.71 -43.20 -1.93
C ASN A 18 6.95 -43.02 -0.42
N SER A 19 7.13 -41.77 0.02
CA SER A 19 7.27 -41.46 1.44
C SER A 19 5.94 -40.90 1.95
N TRP A 20 5.41 -41.52 3.00
CA TRP A 20 4.26 -41.01 3.75
C TRP A 20 4.46 -39.55 4.21
N LYS A 21 5.72 -39.12 4.32
CA LYS A 21 6.17 -37.75 4.63
C LYS A 21 5.70 -36.74 3.58
N TYR A 22 5.94 -37.01 2.29
CA TYR A 22 5.50 -36.12 1.21
C TYR A 22 3.97 -36.01 1.15
N LYS A 23 3.26 -37.15 1.26
CA LYS A 23 1.78 -37.18 1.31
C LYS A 23 1.20 -36.42 2.51
N ARG A 24 1.93 -36.29 3.62
CA ARG A 24 1.51 -35.49 4.78
C ARG A 24 1.73 -34.00 4.53
N PHE A 25 2.85 -33.64 3.89
CA PHE A 25 3.16 -32.26 3.51
C PHE A 25 2.22 -31.72 2.43
N GLU A 26 1.91 -32.52 1.41
CA GLU A 26 1.00 -32.21 0.30
C GLU A 26 -0.41 -31.83 0.77
N LYS A 27 -0.90 -32.41 1.88
CA LYS A 27 -2.21 -32.06 2.48
C LYS A 27 -2.31 -30.62 2.99
N CYS A 28 -1.18 -29.95 3.18
CA CYS A 28 -1.11 -28.57 3.64
C CYS A 28 -0.75 -27.60 2.51
N SER A 29 -0.63 -28.09 1.27
CA SER A 29 -0.27 -27.27 0.10
C SER A 29 -1.22 -26.09 -0.09
N ALA A 30 -0.73 -25.04 -0.74
CA ALA A 30 -1.54 -23.86 -1.10
C ALA A 30 -2.82 -24.27 -1.87
N ASN A 31 -2.73 -25.32 -2.70
CA ASN A 31 -3.84 -25.91 -3.45
C ASN A 31 -4.98 -26.49 -2.57
N ALA A 32 -4.73 -26.71 -1.27
CA ALA A 32 -5.73 -27.22 -0.32
C ALA A 32 -6.52 -26.09 0.38
N PHE A 33 -6.22 -24.81 0.10
CA PHE A 33 -6.94 -23.66 0.64
C PHE A 33 -8.03 -23.19 -0.33
N PRO A 34 -9.33 -23.38 -0.02
CA PRO A 34 -10.41 -22.88 -0.87
C PRO A 34 -10.48 -21.34 -0.80
N CYS A 35 -10.45 -20.68 -1.95
CA CYS A 35 -10.62 -19.22 -2.10
C CYS A 35 -11.99 -18.73 -1.58
N ASP A 36 -12.94 -19.63 -1.41
CA ASP A 36 -14.36 -19.41 -1.09
C ASP A 36 -14.59 -18.73 0.28
N ARG A 37 -13.54 -18.57 1.11
CA ARG A 37 -13.64 -17.91 2.43
C ARG A 37 -13.56 -16.39 2.39
N PHE A 38 -13.23 -15.79 1.24
CA PHE A 38 -13.15 -14.34 1.06
C PHE A 38 -14.20 -13.88 0.06
N ALA A 39 -15.45 -13.77 0.52
CA ALA A 39 -16.51 -13.16 -0.28
C ALA A 39 -16.28 -11.65 -0.35
N LEU A 40 -15.63 -11.17 -1.41
CA LEU A 40 -15.49 -9.75 -1.72
C LEU A 40 -16.31 -9.43 -2.97
N ALA A 41 -17.02 -8.32 -2.93
CA ALA A 41 -17.86 -7.86 -4.04
C ALA A 41 -16.96 -7.34 -5.19
N ARG A 42 -16.75 -8.20 -6.20
CA ARG A 42 -16.03 -7.87 -7.44
C ARG A 42 -16.63 -6.65 -8.17
N ASP A 43 -17.92 -6.39 -7.95
CA ASP A 43 -18.71 -5.39 -8.66
C ASP A 43 -18.32 -3.93 -8.32
N CYS A 44 -17.59 -3.69 -7.22
CA CYS A 44 -17.26 -2.32 -6.79
C CYS A 44 -16.01 -1.70 -7.44
N ILE A 45 -15.19 -2.47 -8.16
CA ILE A 45 -13.88 -1.99 -8.67
C ILE A 45 -13.96 -1.56 -10.15
N ALA A 46 -14.85 -2.16 -10.94
CA ALA A 46 -14.87 -2.00 -12.39
C ALA A 46 -15.24 -0.60 -12.90
N ASN A 47 -16.05 0.17 -12.16
CA ASN A 47 -16.60 1.44 -12.68
C ASN A 47 -15.83 2.71 -12.26
N PHE A 48 -14.90 2.62 -11.30
CA PHE A 48 -14.24 3.82 -10.74
C PHE A 48 -12.86 4.11 -11.34
N ALA A 49 -12.08 3.08 -11.69
CA ALA A 49 -10.72 3.27 -12.15
C ALA A 49 -10.60 4.07 -13.46
N PRO A 50 -11.36 3.77 -14.54
CA PRO A 50 -11.31 4.58 -15.75
C PRO A 50 -11.71 6.04 -15.52
N ASN A 51 -12.77 6.29 -14.74
CA ASN A 51 -13.25 7.65 -14.46
C ASN A 51 -12.21 8.49 -13.69
N ASN A 52 -11.50 7.90 -12.72
CA ASN A 52 -10.40 8.58 -12.03
C ASN A 52 -9.26 8.94 -12.99
N LEU A 53 -8.97 8.07 -13.97
CA LEU A 53 -7.99 8.35 -15.02
C LEU A 53 -8.45 9.51 -15.92
N ALA A 54 -9.71 9.52 -16.35
CA ALA A 54 -10.27 10.62 -17.14
C ALA A 54 -10.19 11.96 -16.41
N ILE A 55 -10.53 12.00 -15.12
CA ILE A 55 -10.37 13.23 -14.32
C ILE A 55 -8.90 13.67 -14.28
N ALA A 56 -7.96 12.74 -14.12
CA ALA A 56 -6.54 13.04 -14.09
C ALA A 56 -6.01 13.55 -15.45
N LEU A 57 -6.50 13.00 -16.56
CA LEU A 57 -6.19 13.45 -17.92
C LEU A 57 -6.71 14.86 -18.18
N GLU A 58 -7.96 15.15 -17.82
CA GLU A 58 -8.57 16.49 -17.95
C GLU A 58 -7.76 17.53 -17.18
N ILE A 59 -7.39 17.24 -15.93
CA ILE A 59 -6.58 18.15 -15.10
C ILE A 59 -5.19 18.39 -15.71
N ALA A 60 -4.62 17.37 -16.36
CA ALA A 60 -3.32 17.45 -17.01
C ALA A 60 -3.40 18.11 -18.40
N GLY A 61 -4.59 18.29 -18.97
CA GLY A 61 -4.78 18.79 -20.33
C GLY A 61 -4.33 17.79 -21.41
N ILE A 62 -4.44 16.49 -21.14
CA ILE A 62 -4.04 15.41 -22.05
C ILE A 62 -5.27 14.80 -22.73
N ASP A 63 -5.21 14.63 -24.05
CA ASP A 63 -6.36 14.21 -24.86
C ASP A 63 -6.77 12.75 -24.59
N ALA A 64 -5.80 11.86 -24.36
CA ALA A 64 -6.10 10.47 -24.00
C ALA A 64 -4.93 9.75 -23.32
N PHE A 65 -5.26 8.66 -22.63
CA PHE A 65 -4.32 7.62 -22.24
C PHE A 65 -4.42 6.43 -23.19
N ILE A 66 -3.29 5.93 -23.68
CA ILE A 66 -3.22 4.76 -24.56
C ILE A 66 -2.40 3.65 -23.89
N VAL A 67 -2.95 2.44 -23.89
CA VAL A 67 -2.30 1.27 -23.28
C VAL A 67 -2.54 0.00 -24.09
N GLU A 68 -1.52 -0.84 -24.16
CA GLU A 68 -1.62 -2.18 -24.76
C GLU A 68 -1.93 -3.25 -23.68
N PRO A 69 -2.40 -4.45 -24.06
CA PRO A 69 -2.68 -5.52 -23.12
C PRO A 69 -1.51 -5.82 -22.18
N GLY A 70 -1.84 -6.05 -20.90
CA GLY A 70 -0.90 -6.09 -19.79
C GLY A 70 -1.57 -5.79 -18.46
N TYR A 71 -0.80 -5.53 -17.41
CA TYR A 71 -1.35 -5.26 -16.07
C TYR A 71 -2.14 -3.95 -15.98
N THR A 72 -1.67 -2.87 -16.61
CA THR A 72 -2.42 -1.60 -16.65
C THR A 72 -3.69 -1.72 -17.49
N PHE A 73 -3.65 -2.49 -18.59
CA PHE A 73 -4.86 -2.80 -19.35
C PHE A 73 -5.84 -3.62 -18.51
N GLN A 74 -5.36 -4.62 -17.78
CA GLN A 74 -6.19 -5.40 -16.86
C GLN A 74 -6.84 -4.53 -15.78
N TYR A 75 -6.12 -3.54 -15.28
CA TYR A 75 -6.64 -2.59 -14.31
C TYR A 75 -7.84 -1.79 -14.84
N TYR A 76 -7.75 -1.25 -16.06
CA TYR A 76 -8.80 -0.40 -16.61
C TYR A 76 -9.89 -1.15 -17.40
N ALA A 77 -9.57 -2.28 -18.02
CA ALA A 77 -10.49 -3.07 -18.85
C ALA A 77 -11.05 -4.32 -18.15
N ASN A 78 -10.50 -4.69 -16.99
CA ASN A 78 -10.81 -5.93 -16.27
C ASN A 78 -10.59 -7.20 -17.13
N VAL A 79 -9.58 -7.16 -18.01
CA VAL A 79 -9.19 -8.24 -18.93
C VAL A 79 -7.66 -8.33 -18.98
N SER A 80 -7.11 -9.52 -18.84
CA SER A 80 -5.66 -9.76 -18.82
C SER A 80 -5.07 -9.89 -20.24
N GLN A 81 -3.75 -9.79 -20.34
CA GLN A 81 -3.01 -10.21 -21.54
C GLN A 81 -3.44 -11.60 -22.00
N THR A 82 -3.57 -12.57 -21.08
CA THR A 82 -3.86 -13.97 -21.43
C THR A 82 -5.28 -14.20 -21.95
N ASP A 83 -6.22 -13.31 -21.64
CA ASP A 83 -7.57 -13.38 -22.21
C ASP A 83 -7.55 -12.97 -23.71
N TRP A 84 -6.72 -11.99 -24.05
CA TRP A 84 -6.52 -11.50 -25.42
C TRP A 84 -5.49 -12.32 -26.23
N GLU A 85 -4.35 -12.66 -25.65
CA GLU A 85 -3.20 -13.29 -26.30
C GLU A 85 -2.64 -14.35 -25.35
N VAL A 86 -3.07 -15.60 -25.57
CA VAL A 86 -2.82 -16.73 -24.65
C VAL A 86 -1.35 -17.16 -24.63
N TRP A 87 -0.58 -16.83 -25.68
CA TRP A 87 0.78 -17.33 -25.87
C TRP A 87 1.84 -16.30 -25.44
N GLU A 88 1.88 -15.15 -26.09
CA GLU A 88 2.82 -14.05 -25.82
C GLU A 88 2.33 -12.75 -26.47
N PRO A 89 2.88 -11.58 -26.08
CA PRO A 89 2.59 -10.31 -26.75
C PRO A 89 3.00 -10.33 -28.24
N GLU A 90 2.05 -10.12 -29.14
CA GLU A 90 2.28 -10.22 -30.59
C GLU A 90 2.67 -8.89 -31.25
N GLU A 91 3.17 -8.92 -32.49
CA GLU A 91 3.59 -7.74 -33.26
C GLU A 91 2.43 -6.81 -33.68
N ARG A 92 1.19 -7.29 -33.55
CA ARG A 92 -0.02 -6.59 -33.96
C ARG A 92 -0.52 -5.69 -32.83
N PRO A 93 -0.58 -4.35 -33.01
CA PRO A 93 -1.14 -3.48 -31.99
C PRO A 93 -2.62 -3.76 -31.75
N PHE A 94 -2.95 -4.08 -30.51
CA PHE A 94 -4.27 -3.95 -29.92
C PHE A 94 -4.14 -2.91 -28.81
N LEU A 95 -4.85 -1.80 -28.90
CA LEU A 95 -4.68 -0.67 -27.97
C LEU A 95 -6.04 -0.31 -27.38
N MET A 96 -6.05 -0.03 -26.08
CA MET A 96 -7.13 0.65 -25.39
C MET A 96 -6.83 2.14 -25.35
N ILE A 97 -7.82 2.96 -25.67
CA ILE A 97 -7.76 4.41 -25.63
C ILE A 97 -8.79 4.87 -24.60
N ILE A 98 -8.36 5.66 -23.62
CA ILE A 98 -9.21 6.22 -22.58
C ILE A 98 -9.12 7.75 -22.67
N ALA A 99 -10.22 8.39 -23.05
CA ALA A 99 -10.30 9.84 -23.20
C ALA A 99 -11.23 10.46 -22.12
N PRO A 100 -10.93 11.66 -21.61
CA PRO A 100 -11.84 12.38 -20.75
C PRO A 100 -13.01 12.96 -21.55
N GLN A 101 -14.22 12.82 -21.03
CA GLN A 101 -15.42 13.43 -21.60
C GLN A 101 -16.27 14.04 -20.49
N PHE A 102 -16.77 15.26 -20.70
CA PHE A 102 -17.71 15.86 -19.75
C PHE A 102 -19.12 15.32 -19.99
N ASP A 103 -19.65 14.56 -19.03
CA ASP A 103 -21.02 14.09 -19.03
C ASP A 103 -21.94 15.21 -18.50
N THR A 104 -22.79 15.74 -19.38
CA THR A 104 -23.72 16.83 -19.03
C THR A 104 -24.86 16.40 -18.10
N ILE A 105 -25.21 15.12 -18.05
CA ILE A 105 -26.29 14.58 -17.22
C ILE A 105 -25.78 14.38 -15.80
N LEU A 106 -24.59 13.78 -15.67
CA LEU A 106 -23.93 13.54 -14.39
C LEU A 106 -23.18 14.78 -13.88
N ASN A 107 -22.96 15.78 -14.73
CA ASN A 107 -22.22 17.02 -14.45
C ASN A 107 -20.81 16.72 -13.89
N GLN A 108 -20.12 15.78 -14.52
CA GLN A 108 -18.78 15.34 -14.13
C GLN A 108 -17.99 14.84 -15.34
N VAL A 109 -16.66 14.76 -15.21
CA VAL A 109 -15.79 14.11 -16.20
C VAL A 109 -15.90 12.60 -16.02
N VAL A 110 -16.13 11.90 -17.13
CA VAL A 110 -16.18 10.44 -17.22
C VAL A 110 -15.19 9.94 -18.27
N ALA A 111 -14.82 8.67 -18.16
CA ALA A 111 -13.98 8.01 -19.14
C ALA A 111 -14.79 7.52 -20.33
N LYS A 112 -14.36 7.92 -21.53
CA LYS A 112 -14.76 7.26 -22.76
C LYS A 112 -13.67 6.29 -23.18
N THR A 113 -14.04 5.02 -23.32
CA THR A 113 -13.10 3.97 -23.71
C THR A 113 -13.38 3.50 -25.14
N SER A 114 -12.34 3.39 -25.94
CA SER A 114 -12.37 2.79 -27.27
C SER A 114 -11.14 1.93 -27.51
N PHE A 115 -11.10 1.24 -28.65
CA PHE A 115 -10.04 0.30 -28.98
C PHE A 115 -9.55 0.44 -30.41
N LEU A 116 -8.25 0.23 -30.64
CA LEU A 116 -7.68 -0.06 -31.95
C LEU A 116 -7.40 -1.55 -32.05
N ALA A 117 -7.96 -2.25 -33.03
CA ALA A 117 -7.78 -3.69 -33.18
C ALA A 117 -7.59 -4.15 -34.64
N PRO A 118 -6.90 -5.28 -34.87
CA PRO A 118 -6.94 -5.96 -36.18
C PRO A 118 -8.39 -6.30 -36.55
N HIS A 119 -8.81 -6.01 -37.77
CA HIS A 119 -10.19 -6.19 -38.20
C HIS A 119 -10.70 -7.63 -38.01
N PHE A 120 -9.85 -8.63 -38.29
CA PHE A 120 -10.21 -10.04 -38.14
C PHE A 120 -10.41 -10.49 -36.67
N GLU A 121 -9.95 -9.70 -35.70
CA GLU A 121 -10.11 -9.97 -34.26
C GLU A 121 -11.24 -9.15 -33.61
N GLU A 122 -11.95 -8.28 -34.35
CA GLU A 122 -13.01 -7.43 -33.79
C GLU A 122 -14.05 -8.23 -33.00
N GLY A 123 -14.49 -9.36 -33.58
CA GLY A 123 -15.43 -10.26 -32.91
C GLY A 123 -14.88 -10.81 -31.59
N ARG A 124 -13.57 -11.08 -31.52
CA ARG A 124 -12.91 -11.53 -30.30
C ARG A 124 -12.85 -10.43 -29.25
N VAL A 125 -12.52 -9.19 -29.64
CA VAL A 125 -12.52 -8.04 -28.73
C VAL A 125 -13.88 -7.89 -28.04
N ARG A 126 -14.97 -8.00 -28.80
CA ARG A 126 -16.35 -7.92 -28.27
C ARG A 126 -16.71 -9.08 -27.32
N MET A 127 -15.99 -10.19 -27.36
CA MET A 127 -16.21 -11.36 -26.50
C MET A 127 -15.34 -11.36 -25.23
N LEU A 128 -14.45 -10.39 -25.04
CA LEU A 128 -13.55 -10.35 -23.88
C LEU A 128 -14.26 -10.11 -22.53
N GLY A 129 -15.56 -9.86 -22.52
CA GLY A 129 -16.35 -9.73 -21.29
C GLY A 129 -15.96 -8.51 -20.45
N MET A 130 -15.46 -7.46 -21.09
CA MET A 130 -15.13 -6.18 -20.44
C MET A 130 -16.39 -5.57 -19.82
N LEU A 131 -16.24 -5.00 -18.62
CA LEU A 131 -17.34 -4.45 -17.84
C LEU A 131 -17.56 -2.97 -18.19
N PHE A 132 -17.95 -2.68 -19.43
CA PHE A 132 -18.41 -1.35 -19.84
C PHE A 132 -19.93 -1.33 -19.97
N GLU A 133 -20.56 -0.23 -19.56
CA GLU A 133 -22.02 -0.07 -19.67
C GLU A 133 -22.47 0.16 -21.13
N GLU A 134 -21.59 0.74 -21.94
CA GLU A 134 -21.85 1.07 -23.34
C GLU A 134 -21.24 0.05 -24.31
N ASP A 135 -21.77 0.01 -25.53
CA ASP A 135 -21.19 -0.78 -26.61
C ASP A 135 -19.75 -0.34 -26.94
N LEU A 136 -18.87 -1.32 -27.15
CA LEU A 136 -17.46 -1.06 -27.48
C LEU A 136 -17.32 -0.30 -28.80
N SER A 137 -16.69 0.88 -28.73
CA SER A 137 -16.15 1.60 -29.88
C SER A 137 -14.82 0.99 -30.29
N ILE A 138 -14.71 0.52 -31.54
CA ILE A 138 -13.53 -0.19 -32.04
C ILE A 138 -13.14 0.36 -33.42
N VAL A 139 -12.01 1.05 -33.49
CA VAL A 139 -11.33 1.39 -34.73
C VAL A 139 -10.63 0.13 -35.24
N THR A 140 -11.13 -0.43 -36.34
CA THR A 140 -10.53 -1.63 -36.93
C THR A 140 -9.53 -1.28 -38.03
N ARG A 141 -8.51 -2.13 -38.18
CA ARG A 141 -7.48 -1.99 -39.22
C ARG A 141 -7.26 -3.28 -40.00
N GLU A 142 -7.12 -3.17 -41.31
CA GLU A 142 -6.70 -4.28 -42.18
C GLU A 142 -5.22 -4.63 -41.97
N GLU A 143 -4.83 -5.88 -42.27
CA GLU A 143 -3.45 -6.38 -42.08
C GLU A 143 -2.37 -5.55 -42.80
N HIS A 144 -2.71 -4.93 -43.93
CA HIS A 144 -1.76 -4.15 -44.74
C HIS A 144 -1.78 -2.65 -44.43
N TRP A 145 -2.61 -2.20 -43.48
CA TRP A 145 -2.69 -0.79 -43.07
C TRP A 145 -1.73 -0.51 -41.92
N ASN A 146 -1.16 0.70 -41.92
CA ASN A 146 -0.42 1.17 -40.76
C ASN A 146 -1.42 1.43 -39.61
N PRO A 147 -1.33 0.71 -38.48
CA PRO A 147 -2.30 0.80 -37.40
C PRO A 147 -2.34 2.19 -36.76
N TYR A 148 -1.20 2.84 -36.59
CA TYR A 148 -1.08 4.16 -35.96
C TYR A 148 -1.67 5.26 -36.85
N ARG A 149 -1.41 5.20 -38.16
CA ARG A 149 -2.05 6.10 -39.14
C ARG A 149 -3.56 5.87 -39.21
N THR A 150 -4.01 4.63 -39.11
CA THR A 150 -5.45 4.32 -39.04
C THR A 150 -6.08 4.94 -37.79
N LEU A 151 -5.42 4.86 -36.63
CA LEU A 151 -5.90 5.50 -35.41
C LEU A 151 -5.95 7.03 -35.55
N SER A 152 -4.88 7.66 -36.03
CA SER A 152 -4.82 9.12 -36.24
C SER A 152 -5.93 9.62 -37.18
N LYS A 153 -6.18 8.92 -38.29
CA LYS A 153 -7.25 9.28 -39.24
C LYS A 153 -8.66 9.16 -38.66
N ASN A 154 -8.86 8.29 -37.68
CA ASN A 154 -10.13 8.05 -37.02
C ASN A 154 -10.11 8.55 -35.57
N TRP A 155 -9.26 9.55 -35.26
CA TRP A 155 -9.06 9.99 -33.88
C TRP A 155 -10.34 10.46 -33.20
N ASN A 156 -11.14 11.29 -33.90
CA ASN A 156 -12.42 11.78 -33.37
C ASN A 156 -13.42 10.66 -33.06
N GLU A 157 -13.39 9.57 -33.85
CA GLU A 157 -14.18 8.37 -33.56
C GLU A 157 -13.65 7.65 -32.32
N ALA A 158 -12.32 7.53 -32.21
CA ALA A 158 -11.67 6.92 -31.05
C ALA A 158 -11.97 7.66 -29.74
N ILE A 159 -11.97 8.99 -29.73
CA ILE A 159 -12.30 9.79 -28.54
C ILE A 159 -13.79 10.19 -28.45
N CYS A 160 -14.61 9.75 -29.41
CA CYS A 160 -16.05 9.97 -29.47
C CYS A 160 -16.50 11.45 -29.42
N THR A 161 -15.74 12.32 -30.08
CA THR A 161 -16.08 13.74 -30.26
C THR A 161 -16.73 14.00 -31.62
N GLU A 162 -17.67 14.96 -31.70
CA GLU A 162 -18.30 15.31 -32.98
C GLU A 162 -17.27 15.77 -34.02
N ASN A 163 -17.53 15.41 -35.30
CA ASN A 163 -16.68 15.61 -36.48
C ASN A 163 -16.17 17.05 -36.68
N SER A 164 -15.18 17.42 -35.88
CA SER A 164 -14.35 18.60 -36.05
C SER A 164 -12.91 18.10 -36.12
N ALA A 165 -12.23 18.32 -37.25
CA ALA A 165 -10.82 17.93 -37.36
C ALA A 165 -10.06 18.44 -36.13
N PRO A 166 -9.24 17.62 -35.47
CA PRO A 166 -8.53 18.08 -34.28
C PRO A 166 -7.74 19.32 -34.67
N SER A 167 -8.00 20.42 -33.97
CA SER A 167 -7.41 21.72 -34.31
C SER A 167 -5.89 21.74 -34.09
N GLN A 168 -5.37 20.71 -33.40
CA GLN A 168 -3.99 20.51 -32.97
C GLN A 168 -3.64 19.01 -33.04
N VAL A 169 -2.34 18.68 -32.98
CA VAL A 169 -1.86 17.29 -32.90
C VAL A 169 -2.28 16.72 -31.53
N PRO A 170 -2.89 15.52 -31.45
CA PRO A 170 -3.33 14.99 -30.16
C PRO A 170 -2.15 14.66 -29.23
N GLU A 171 -2.24 15.13 -27.99
CA GLU A 171 -1.34 14.78 -26.89
C GLU A 171 -1.85 13.52 -26.20
N VAL A 172 -1.08 12.44 -26.27
CA VAL A 172 -1.45 11.13 -25.72
C VAL A 172 -0.42 10.68 -24.70
N MET A 173 -0.89 10.30 -23.51
CA MET A 173 -0.04 9.71 -22.48
C MET A 173 -0.06 8.19 -22.59
N VAL A 174 1.08 7.56 -22.40
CA VAL A 174 1.23 6.10 -22.54
C VAL A 174 1.74 5.45 -21.27
N ASP A 175 1.38 4.18 -21.07
CA ASP A 175 1.88 3.38 -19.95
C ASP A 175 3.41 3.23 -19.99
N GLU A 176 4.05 3.16 -18.81
CA GLU A 176 5.50 3.06 -18.68
C GLU A 176 6.09 1.76 -19.25
N GLU A 177 5.27 0.70 -19.40
CA GLU A 177 5.69 -0.61 -19.90
C GLU A 177 5.27 -0.86 -21.35
N MET A 178 4.64 0.12 -22.00
CA MET A 178 4.23 -0.03 -23.39
C MET A 178 5.46 -0.21 -24.30
N ARG A 179 5.41 -1.20 -25.19
CA ARG A 179 6.51 -1.59 -26.08
C ARG A 179 6.93 -0.41 -26.95
N ASP A 180 8.24 -0.17 -26.99
CA ASP A 180 8.88 0.97 -27.65
C ASP A 180 8.41 1.17 -29.11
N PHE A 181 8.21 0.09 -29.88
CA PHE A 181 7.79 0.23 -31.28
C PHE A 181 6.37 0.78 -31.42
N ILE A 182 5.50 0.61 -30.42
CA ILE A 182 4.15 1.17 -30.38
C ILE A 182 4.24 2.67 -30.08
N GLN A 183 5.04 3.04 -29.08
CA GLN A 183 5.28 4.45 -28.73
C GLN A 183 5.85 5.23 -29.92
N ARG A 184 6.91 4.72 -30.56
CA ARG A 184 7.46 5.32 -31.79
C ARG A 184 6.46 5.32 -32.94
N GLY A 185 5.70 4.24 -33.09
CA GLY A 185 4.65 4.14 -34.10
C GLY A 185 3.61 5.25 -33.98
N LEU A 186 3.16 5.56 -32.77
CA LEU A 186 2.28 6.69 -32.50
C LEU A 186 2.97 8.03 -32.82
N GLY A 187 4.17 8.27 -32.29
CA GLY A 187 4.90 9.52 -32.51
C GLY A 187 5.26 9.81 -33.98
N GLU A 188 5.45 8.76 -34.79
CA GLU A 188 5.69 8.86 -36.24
C GLU A 188 4.41 9.09 -37.06
N ASN A 189 3.22 9.02 -36.44
CA ASN A 189 1.92 9.07 -37.11
C ASN A 189 0.96 10.07 -36.44
N ASP A 190 1.43 11.31 -36.29
CA ASP A 190 0.62 12.49 -35.91
C ASP A 190 0.06 12.44 -34.48
N PHE A 191 0.87 11.94 -33.52
CA PHE A 191 0.60 12.04 -32.08
C PHE A 191 1.80 12.66 -31.36
N GLU A 192 1.53 13.49 -30.35
CA GLU A 192 2.52 13.89 -29.35
C GLU A 192 2.48 12.90 -28.18
N VAL A 193 3.49 12.03 -28.07
CA VAL A 193 3.53 10.94 -27.10
C VAL A 193 4.23 11.39 -25.83
N ILE A 194 3.53 11.29 -24.70
CA ILE A 194 4.00 11.71 -23.38
C ILE A 194 4.13 10.48 -22.47
N GLY A 195 5.25 10.36 -21.75
CA GLY A 195 5.43 9.28 -20.78
C GLY A 195 4.54 9.45 -19.54
N LEU A 196 4.18 8.33 -18.91
CA LEU A 196 3.34 8.31 -17.71
C LEU A 196 3.88 9.24 -16.60
N ALA A 197 3.08 10.23 -16.19
CA ALA A 197 3.50 11.24 -15.23
C ALA A 197 2.35 11.80 -14.38
N GLY A 198 2.71 12.63 -13.39
CA GLY A 198 1.75 13.46 -12.64
C GLY A 198 0.63 12.67 -11.97
N ASN A 199 -0.58 13.24 -11.99
CA ASN A 199 -1.76 12.61 -11.39
C ASN A 199 -2.24 11.38 -12.17
N VAL A 200 -1.99 11.31 -13.48
CA VAL A 200 -2.31 10.13 -14.31
C VAL A 200 -1.55 8.90 -13.79
N LYS A 201 -0.24 9.06 -13.53
CA LYS A 201 0.58 8.02 -12.86
C LYS A 201 -0.02 7.61 -11.52
N ARG A 202 -0.47 8.58 -10.72
CA ARG A 202 -0.95 8.36 -9.34
C ARG A 202 -2.26 7.58 -9.25
N VAL A 203 -3.06 7.51 -10.32
CA VAL A 203 -4.34 6.78 -10.31
C VAL A 203 -4.12 5.32 -9.95
N LYS A 204 -3.26 4.61 -10.68
CA LYS A 204 -2.95 3.20 -10.39
C LYS A 204 -2.20 3.03 -9.06
N GLN A 205 -1.33 3.99 -8.71
CA GLN A 205 -0.56 3.93 -7.46
C GLN A 205 -1.42 4.07 -6.20
N THR A 206 -2.63 4.63 -6.31
CA THR A 206 -3.51 4.94 -5.17
C THR A 206 -4.67 3.96 -5.15
N THR A 207 -4.59 2.98 -4.26
CA THR A 207 -5.62 1.95 -4.13
C THR A 207 -6.91 2.51 -3.54
N THR A 208 -8.05 2.12 -4.11
CA THR A 208 -9.38 2.35 -3.54
C THR A 208 -9.66 1.39 -2.39
N VAL A 209 -10.71 1.67 -1.61
CA VAL A 209 -11.12 0.79 -0.50
C VAL A 209 -11.37 -0.66 -0.96
N GLY A 210 -11.98 -0.85 -2.12
CA GLY A 210 -12.22 -2.18 -2.68
C GLY A 210 -10.93 -2.91 -3.05
N GLU A 211 -9.95 -2.21 -3.60
CA GLU A 211 -8.63 -2.76 -3.93
C GLU A 211 -7.84 -3.12 -2.67
N VAL A 212 -7.88 -2.26 -1.64
CA VAL A 212 -7.30 -2.55 -0.33
C VAL A 212 -7.86 -3.82 0.28
N ASP A 213 -9.17 -4.06 0.16
CA ASP A 213 -9.80 -5.27 0.68
C ASP A 213 -9.34 -6.53 -0.07
N ILE A 214 -9.16 -6.45 -1.39
CA ILE A 214 -8.61 -7.55 -2.19
C ILE A 214 -7.14 -7.82 -1.79
N LEU A 215 -6.31 -6.78 -1.74
CA LEU A 215 -4.90 -6.88 -1.32
C LEU A 215 -4.81 -7.51 0.07
N ARG A 216 -5.57 -7.00 1.04
CA ARG A 216 -5.63 -7.58 2.39
C ARG A 216 -6.03 -9.05 2.39
N ALA A 217 -7.01 -9.44 1.57
CA ALA A 217 -7.46 -10.83 1.48
C ALA A 217 -6.37 -11.75 0.88
N VAL A 218 -5.75 -11.35 -0.23
CA VAL A 218 -4.72 -12.16 -0.89
C VAL A 218 -3.46 -12.26 -0.02
N ASP A 219 -3.03 -11.17 0.60
CA ASP A 219 -1.87 -11.13 1.51
C ASP A 219 -2.11 -11.96 2.77
N THR A 220 -3.28 -11.80 3.41
CA THR A 220 -3.64 -12.61 4.58
C THR A 220 -3.72 -14.10 4.21
N GLY A 221 -4.29 -14.44 3.06
CA GLY A 221 -4.37 -15.80 2.54
C GLY A 221 -2.98 -16.43 2.35
N THR A 222 -2.07 -15.70 1.71
CA THR A 222 -0.68 -16.12 1.47
C THR A 222 0.09 -16.31 2.77
N ALA A 223 -0.09 -15.41 3.76
CA ALA A 223 0.52 -15.55 5.08
C ALA A 223 0.01 -16.79 5.84
N GLU A 224 -1.31 -17.04 5.81
CA GLU A 224 -1.91 -18.21 6.46
C GLU A 224 -1.52 -19.53 5.79
N ALA A 225 -1.49 -19.58 4.46
CA ALA A 225 -0.99 -20.72 3.71
C ALA A 225 0.47 -21.03 4.12
N SER A 226 1.31 -20.01 4.20
CA SER A 226 2.70 -20.15 4.63
C SER A 226 2.85 -20.70 6.05
N ARG A 227 2.02 -20.23 7.00
CA ARG A 227 1.98 -20.75 8.38
C ARG A 227 1.54 -22.20 8.45
N ALA A 228 0.52 -22.58 7.69
CA ALA A 228 0.04 -23.95 7.66
C ALA A 228 1.10 -24.89 7.08
N MET A 229 1.79 -24.44 6.03
CA MET A 229 2.85 -25.21 5.40
C MET A 229 4.07 -25.40 6.27
N TRP A 230 4.49 -24.34 6.99
CA TRP A 230 5.55 -24.45 7.99
C TRP A 230 5.28 -25.59 8.99
N LYS A 231 4.05 -25.71 9.51
CA LYS A 231 3.66 -26.78 10.46
C LYS A 231 3.78 -28.19 9.89
N CYS A 232 3.75 -28.34 8.57
CA CYS A 232 3.76 -29.63 7.89
C CYS A 232 5.16 -30.05 7.40
N MET A 233 6.17 -29.20 7.56
CA MET A 233 7.56 -29.53 7.23
C MET A 233 8.09 -30.65 8.13
N VAL A 234 8.84 -31.58 7.55
CA VAL A 234 9.41 -32.74 8.25
C VAL A 234 10.90 -32.87 7.96
N PRO A 235 11.68 -33.50 8.86
CA PRO A 235 13.11 -33.71 8.62
C PRO A 235 13.37 -34.52 7.35
N GLY A 236 14.36 -34.04 6.58
CA GLY A 236 14.83 -34.67 5.35
C GLY A 236 14.16 -34.19 4.07
N LEU A 237 13.24 -33.20 4.14
CA LEU A 237 12.77 -32.51 2.94
C LEU A 237 13.93 -31.75 2.28
N ASN A 238 13.96 -31.72 0.95
CA ASN A 238 14.81 -30.79 0.20
C ASN A 238 14.04 -29.55 -0.29
N GLU A 239 14.75 -28.54 -0.79
CA GLU A 239 14.14 -27.30 -1.27
C GLU A 239 13.11 -27.55 -2.39
N ASN A 240 13.37 -28.46 -3.35
CA ASN A 240 12.43 -28.81 -4.42
C ASN A 240 11.14 -29.45 -3.89
N GLU A 241 11.23 -30.35 -2.90
CA GLU A 241 10.05 -30.95 -2.28
C GLU A 241 9.23 -29.89 -1.53
N VAL A 242 9.90 -28.93 -0.91
CA VAL A 242 9.26 -27.77 -0.29
C VAL A 242 8.61 -26.90 -1.37
N MET A 243 9.29 -26.60 -2.49
CA MET A 243 8.79 -25.88 -3.69
C MET A 243 7.48 -26.44 -4.21
N ASN A 244 7.47 -27.72 -4.54
CA ASN A 244 6.28 -28.40 -5.09
C ASN A 244 5.08 -28.35 -4.14
N GLY A 245 5.30 -28.19 -2.84
CA GLY A 245 4.21 -28.06 -1.89
C GLY A 245 3.50 -26.71 -1.94
N PHE A 246 4.16 -25.61 -2.30
CA PHE A 246 3.51 -24.28 -2.31
C PHE A 246 3.24 -23.73 -3.72
N ASP A 247 3.65 -24.39 -4.81
CA ASP A 247 3.52 -23.84 -6.17
C ASP A 247 4.16 -22.45 -6.32
N MET A 248 5.46 -22.36 -5.97
CA MET A 248 6.15 -21.11 -5.60
C MET A 248 7.26 -20.68 -6.55
N THR A 249 7.52 -19.36 -6.56
CA THR A 249 8.55 -18.70 -7.39
C THR A 249 9.95 -18.72 -6.79
N THR A 250 10.16 -18.53 -5.46
CA THR A 250 11.52 -18.48 -4.89
C THR A 250 11.67 -19.13 -3.49
N ARG A 251 12.72 -19.94 -3.30
CA ARG A 251 13.12 -20.50 -2.00
C ARG A 251 14.59 -20.74 -1.88
N ALA A 252 15.05 -20.70 -0.64
CA ALA A 252 16.36 -21.23 -0.34
C ALA A 252 16.61 -21.52 1.15
N GLY A 253 17.45 -22.52 1.43
CA GLY A 253 18.01 -22.80 2.74
C GLY A 253 19.47 -22.39 2.81
N ASP A 254 19.87 -21.76 3.92
CA ASP A 254 21.25 -21.35 4.22
C ASP A 254 21.96 -20.71 3.00
N GLU A 255 23.04 -21.29 2.47
CA GLU A 255 23.88 -20.70 1.41
C GLU A 255 23.11 -20.33 0.13
N ASN A 256 22.03 -21.05 -0.18
CA ASN A 256 21.16 -20.71 -1.28
C ASN A 256 20.36 -19.43 -0.98
N ALA A 257 20.04 -19.17 0.28
CA ALA A 257 19.27 -18.00 0.74
C ALA A 257 20.14 -16.75 0.78
N ALA A 258 21.46 -16.91 0.68
CA ALA A 258 22.39 -15.81 0.46
C ALA A 258 22.30 -15.24 -0.98
N MET A 259 21.51 -15.84 -1.87
CA MET A 259 21.16 -15.27 -3.18
C MET A 259 19.71 -14.77 -3.13
N PRO A 260 19.45 -13.45 -3.30
CA PRO A 260 18.11 -12.87 -3.17
C PRO A 260 17.03 -13.49 -4.08
N HIS A 261 17.44 -14.04 -5.23
CA HIS A 261 16.56 -14.72 -6.19
C HIS A 261 16.71 -16.26 -6.17
N GLY A 262 17.26 -16.83 -5.09
CA GLY A 262 17.27 -18.28 -4.85
C GLY A 262 18.53 -19.05 -5.28
N GLY A 263 18.54 -20.33 -4.88
CA GLY A 263 19.62 -21.32 -5.07
C GLY A 263 19.76 -21.87 -6.49
N ARG A 264 20.81 -22.68 -6.73
CA ARG A 264 21.14 -23.20 -8.08
C ARG A 264 20.28 -24.37 -8.56
N ASP A 265 19.97 -25.36 -7.72
CA ASP A 265 19.34 -26.62 -8.16
C ASP A 265 18.25 -27.19 -7.23
N GLY A 266 17.99 -26.52 -6.10
CA GLY A 266 16.96 -26.93 -5.13
C GLY A 266 17.24 -28.25 -4.41
N SER A 267 18.47 -28.78 -4.48
CA SER A 267 18.81 -30.10 -3.95
C SER A 267 19.14 -30.12 -2.45
N LYS A 268 19.27 -28.95 -1.80
CA LYS A 268 19.68 -28.85 -0.40
C LYS A 268 18.64 -29.51 0.50
N VAL A 269 19.08 -30.50 1.28
CA VAL A 269 18.26 -31.16 2.31
C VAL A 269 18.25 -30.29 3.57
N LEU A 270 17.06 -30.01 4.09
CA LEU A 270 16.86 -29.19 5.28
C LEU A 270 17.29 -29.95 6.54
N GLY A 271 18.30 -29.42 7.23
CA GLY A 271 18.70 -29.84 8.56
C GLY A 271 17.89 -29.15 9.66
N THR A 272 18.10 -29.54 10.92
CA THR A 272 17.43 -28.94 12.09
C THR A 272 17.77 -27.46 12.25
N GLU A 273 19.02 -27.07 12.03
CA GLU A 273 19.48 -25.68 12.13
C GLU A 273 19.48 -24.93 10.78
N THR A 274 18.91 -25.51 9.72
CA THR A 274 18.83 -24.82 8.42
C THR A 274 17.89 -23.63 8.55
N LEU A 275 18.38 -22.44 8.21
CA LEU A 275 17.54 -21.26 8.13
C LEU A 275 16.92 -21.21 6.74
N VAL A 276 15.59 -21.22 6.70
CA VAL A 276 14.81 -21.30 5.46
C VAL A 276 14.25 -19.92 5.17
N LEU A 277 14.56 -19.40 3.99
CA LEU A 277 13.94 -18.23 3.41
C LEU A 277 12.92 -18.71 2.37
N PHE A 278 11.67 -18.29 2.53
CA PHE A 278 10.61 -18.52 1.57
C PHE A 278 10.05 -17.17 1.12
N ASP A 279 9.75 -17.07 -0.17
CA ASP A 279 9.19 -15.86 -0.77
C ASP A 279 8.04 -16.27 -1.71
N VAL A 280 6.81 -15.95 -1.28
CA VAL A 280 5.54 -16.38 -1.88
C VAL A 280 4.75 -15.19 -2.38
N GLY A 281 4.12 -15.36 -3.54
CA GLY A 281 3.00 -14.53 -3.96
C GLY A 281 1.82 -15.38 -4.42
N ALA A 282 0.65 -14.77 -4.41
CA ALA A 282 -0.59 -15.29 -4.97
C ALA A 282 -1.38 -14.16 -5.62
N HIS A 283 -2.37 -14.51 -6.46
CA HIS A 283 -3.23 -13.55 -7.12
C HIS A 283 -4.70 -13.72 -6.72
N LEU A 284 -5.38 -12.60 -6.47
CA LEU A 284 -6.84 -12.55 -6.27
C LEU A 284 -7.42 -11.44 -7.13
N TYR A 285 -8.31 -11.79 -8.07
CA TYR A 285 -8.89 -10.84 -9.04
C TYR A 285 -7.85 -9.99 -9.80
N GLY A 286 -6.65 -10.54 -10.01
CA GLY A 286 -5.52 -9.85 -10.64
C GLY A 286 -4.54 -9.20 -9.65
N TYR A 287 -4.98 -8.83 -8.45
CA TYR A 287 -4.11 -8.21 -7.44
C TYR A 287 -3.15 -9.22 -6.83
N SER A 288 -1.93 -8.78 -6.58
CA SER A 288 -0.82 -9.62 -6.12
C SER A 288 -0.63 -9.50 -4.61
N SER A 289 -0.29 -10.62 -3.96
CA SER A 289 0.41 -10.62 -2.67
C SER A 289 1.89 -10.89 -2.89
N ASP A 290 2.72 -10.42 -1.95
CA ASP A 290 4.15 -10.71 -1.93
C ASP A 290 4.65 -10.77 -0.48
N ILE A 291 5.07 -11.96 -0.04
CA ILE A 291 5.40 -12.23 1.35
C ILE A 291 6.61 -13.15 1.44
N CYS A 292 7.71 -12.57 1.91
CA CYS A 292 8.87 -13.30 2.41
C CYS A 292 8.86 -13.53 3.93
N ARG A 293 9.21 -14.75 4.37
CA ARG A 293 9.76 -14.95 5.73
C ARG A 293 11.02 -15.80 5.70
N THR A 294 11.81 -15.54 6.74
CA THR A 294 12.94 -16.38 7.13
C THR A 294 12.65 -17.04 8.48
N PHE A 295 12.75 -18.36 8.57
CA PHE A 295 12.45 -19.12 9.79
C PHE A 295 13.34 -20.37 9.95
N PHE A 296 13.34 -20.92 11.16
CA PHE A 296 13.76 -22.31 11.38
C PHE A 296 12.59 -23.28 11.17
N PRO A 297 12.82 -24.50 10.63
CA PRO A 297 11.78 -25.53 10.50
C PRO A 297 11.12 -25.89 11.84
N PRO A 298 9.90 -26.46 11.85
CA PRO A 298 9.17 -26.79 13.08
C PRO A 298 9.82 -27.90 13.93
N PHE A 299 10.85 -28.56 13.39
CA PHE A 299 11.65 -29.58 14.07
C PHE A 299 13.00 -29.03 14.58
N PHE A 300 13.19 -27.71 14.55
CA PHE A 300 14.22 -27.03 15.32
C PHE A 300 13.78 -26.96 16.79
N SER A 301 14.66 -27.34 17.71
CA SER A 301 14.39 -27.28 19.15
C SER A 301 14.38 -25.84 19.64
N ASP A 302 13.42 -25.51 20.52
CA ASP A 302 13.24 -24.17 21.10
C ASP A 302 14.55 -23.62 21.69
N PRO A 303 15.03 -22.44 21.26
CA PRO A 303 16.32 -21.87 21.65
C PRO A 303 16.43 -21.41 23.12
N THR A 304 15.48 -21.77 23.99
CA THR A 304 15.50 -21.38 25.42
C THR A 304 16.80 -21.67 26.18
N ASP A 305 17.66 -22.57 25.68
CA ASP A 305 19.03 -22.74 26.14
C ASP A 305 20.05 -22.33 25.06
N ASP A 306 20.52 -21.08 25.17
CA ASP A 306 21.57 -20.49 24.34
C ASP A 306 22.87 -21.31 24.29
N SER A 307 23.13 -22.17 25.29
CA SER A 307 24.33 -23.01 25.32
C SER A 307 24.29 -24.15 24.29
N LEU A 308 23.10 -24.51 23.81
CA LEU A 308 22.89 -25.60 22.85
C LEU A 308 22.96 -25.14 21.38
N LEU A 309 23.00 -23.83 21.12
CA LEU A 309 23.03 -23.27 19.77
C LEU A 309 24.46 -23.19 19.21
N SER A 310 24.63 -23.64 17.96
CA SER A 310 25.91 -23.48 17.26
C SER A 310 26.26 -21.99 17.06
N PRO A 311 27.56 -21.62 16.96
CA PRO A 311 27.95 -20.24 16.67
C PRO A 311 27.31 -19.68 15.40
N LEU A 312 27.08 -20.54 14.40
CA LEU A 312 26.38 -20.17 13.17
C LEU A 312 24.90 -19.88 13.42
N THR A 313 24.21 -20.71 14.22
CA THR A 313 22.80 -20.48 14.61
C THR A 313 22.63 -19.18 15.39
N LYS A 314 23.53 -18.88 16.33
CA LYS A 314 23.55 -17.58 17.03
C LYS A 314 23.71 -16.42 16.07
N ARG A 315 24.59 -16.56 15.06
CA ARG A 315 24.77 -15.52 14.03
C ARG A 315 23.52 -15.38 13.14
N LYS A 316 22.84 -16.47 12.81
CA LYS A 316 21.56 -16.45 12.06
C LYS A 316 20.49 -15.67 12.82
N ILE A 317 20.31 -15.94 14.11
CA ILE A 317 19.36 -15.23 14.98
C ILE A 317 19.72 -13.74 15.07
N ALA A 318 21.00 -13.40 15.28
CA ALA A 318 21.42 -12.00 15.36
C ALA A 318 21.14 -11.23 14.05
N VAL A 319 21.36 -11.84 12.89
CA VAL A 319 21.03 -11.22 11.58
C VAL A 319 19.52 -11.13 11.38
N TRP A 320 18.76 -12.12 11.83
CA TRP A 320 17.30 -12.10 11.82
C TRP A 320 16.74 -10.91 12.60
N ASP A 321 17.23 -10.69 13.82
CA ASP A 321 16.83 -9.56 14.66
C ASP A 321 17.18 -8.21 14.00
N ILE A 322 18.37 -8.11 13.37
CA ILE A 322 18.77 -6.90 12.62
C ILE A 322 17.79 -6.61 11.49
N VAL A 323 17.43 -7.62 10.69
CA VAL A 323 16.50 -7.45 9.56
C VAL A 323 15.09 -7.10 10.05
N PHE A 324 14.63 -7.73 11.13
CA PHE A 324 13.33 -7.45 11.73
C PHE A 324 13.24 -6.00 12.24
N GLU A 325 14.28 -5.53 12.95
CA GLU A 325 14.38 -4.14 13.40
C GLU A 325 14.51 -3.16 12.22
N ALA A 326 15.24 -3.50 11.17
CA ALA A 326 15.33 -2.69 9.96
C ALA A 326 13.95 -2.51 9.29
N GLN A 327 13.11 -3.56 9.27
CA GLN A 327 11.73 -3.47 8.78
C GLN A 327 10.90 -2.52 9.66
N ILE A 328 11.11 -2.52 10.99
CA ILE A 328 10.46 -1.54 11.90
C ILE A 328 10.90 -0.11 11.56
N LYS A 329 12.20 0.12 11.29
CA LYS A 329 12.68 1.46 10.90
C LYS A 329 12.06 1.92 9.59
N ALA A 330 11.98 1.03 8.59
CA ALA A 330 11.29 1.32 7.34
C ALA A 330 9.81 1.66 7.58
N LEU A 331 9.11 0.83 8.36
CA LEU A 331 7.69 1.01 8.67
C LEU A 331 7.41 2.34 9.37
N ASN A 332 8.27 2.75 10.31
CA ASN A 332 8.14 4.03 10.99
C ASN A 332 8.34 5.24 10.05
N ALA A 333 9.09 5.06 8.97
CA ALA A 333 9.31 6.07 7.92
C ALA A 333 8.26 6.01 6.80
N LEU A 334 7.47 4.93 6.71
CA LEU A 334 6.43 4.74 5.71
C LEU A 334 5.18 5.57 6.05
N LYS A 335 5.27 6.89 5.85
CA LYS A 335 4.22 7.86 6.17
C LYS A 335 3.93 8.77 4.97
N SER A 336 2.68 9.23 4.89
CA SER A 336 2.27 10.24 3.91
C SER A 336 3.24 11.44 3.90
N ASN A 337 3.54 11.96 2.71
CA ASN A 337 4.52 13.02 2.41
C ASN A 337 6.00 12.67 2.65
N SER A 338 6.33 11.46 3.12
CA SER A 338 7.73 11.02 3.14
C SER A 338 8.18 10.69 1.71
N SER A 339 9.46 10.88 1.42
CA SER A 339 10.03 10.43 0.13
C SER A 339 10.21 8.91 0.14
N CYS A 340 10.09 8.26 -1.03
CA CYS A 340 10.41 6.83 -1.18
C CYS A 340 11.84 6.50 -0.70
N ALA A 341 12.80 7.40 -0.94
CA ALA A 341 14.18 7.26 -0.48
C ALA A 341 14.30 7.24 1.04
N SER A 342 13.54 8.07 1.76
CA SER A 342 13.64 8.14 3.22
C SER A 342 13.27 6.83 3.92
N VAL A 343 12.34 6.06 3.35
CA VAL A 343 11.97 4.72 3.86
C VAL A 343 13.12 3.73 3.71
N ASP A 344 13.77 3.72 2.54
CA ASP A 344 14.93 2.86 2.29
C ASP A 344 16.11 3.23 3.18
N ILE A 345 16.41 4.52 3.29
CA ILE A 345 17.52 5.05 4.11
C ILE A 345 17.31 4.67 5.58
N ALA A 346 16.08 4.76 6.12
CA ALA A 346 15.80 4.40 7.50
C ALA A 346 16.19 2.94 7.85
N ALA A 347 15.91 1.99 6.94
CA ALA A 347 16.33 0.60 7.12
C ALA A 347 17.83 0.40 6.85
N ARG A 348 18.33 1.04 5.78
CA ARG A 348 19.69 0.87 5.28
C ARG A 348 20.75 1.41 6.24
N ASP A 349 20.49 2.56 6.85
CA ASP A 349 21.38 3.17 7.84
C ASP A 349 21.49 2.25 9.06
N PHE A 350 20.35 1.75 9.57
CA PHE A 350 20.34 0.81 10.69
C PHE A 350 21.11 -0.50 10.38
N ILE A 351 20.90 -1.09 9.21
CA ILE A 351 21.66 -2.30 8.79
C ILE A 351 23.15 -2.00 8.65
N THR A 352 23.50 -0.80 8.18
CA THR A 352 24.90 -0.35 8.03
C THR A 352 25.58 -0.19 9.39
N ASP A 353 24.92 0.48 10.33
CA ASP A 353 25.40 0.67 11.71
C ASP A 353 25.55 -0.67 12.45
N ALA A 354 24.69 -1.64 12.15
CA ALA A 354 24.80 -3.01 12.65
C ALA A 354 25.95 -3.82 12.00
N GLY A 355 26.71 -3.22 11.08
CA GLY A 355 27.85 -3.84 10.41
C GLY A 355 27.49 -4.74 9.23
N CYS A 356 26.25 -4.69 8.75
CA CYS A 356 25.72 -5.54 7.68
C CYS A 356 25.48 -4.78 6.37
N GLY A 357 25.86 -3.51 6.26
CA GLY A 357 25.52 -2.64 5.11
C GLY A 357 25.95 -3.19 3.74
N LYS A 358 27.12 -3.85 3.64
CA LYS A 358 27.58 -4.47 2.38
C LYS A 358 26.74 -5.69 1.94
N ALA A 359 26.00 -6.28 2.88
CA ALA A 359 25.18 -7.47 2.65
C ALA A 359 23.70 -7.13 2.36
N PHE A 360 23.29 -5.85 2.41
CA PHE A 360 21.98 -5.40 1.98
C PHE A 360 22.06 -4.76 0.58
N THR A 361 21.74 -5.56 -0.44
CA THR A 361 22.16 -5.33 -1.83
C THR A 361 21.04 -4.81 -2.74
N HIS A 362 19.79 -4.77 -2.27
CA HIS A 362 18.65 -4.30 -3.04
C HIS A 362 17.89 -3.17 -2.30
N ARG A 363 16.81 -2.68 -2.93
CA ARG A 363 15.88 -1.68 -2.38
C ARG A 363 15.10 -2.24 -1.18
N VAL A 364 14.61 -1.40 -0.28
CA VAL A 364 13.81 -1.86 0.88
C VAL A 364 12.41 -2.34 0.50
N GLY A 365 11.90 -1.99 -0.67
CA GLY A 365 10.62 -2.47 -1.16
C GLY A 365 10.13 -1.80 -2.43
N HIS A 366 8.90 -2.11 -2.82
CA HIS A 366 8.26 -1.63 -4.05
C HIS A 366 6.75 -1.47 -3.87
N GLY A 367 6.14 -0.68 -4.76
CA GLY A 367 4.70 -0.62 -4.89
C GLY A 367 4.15 -2.00 -5.29
N ILE A 368 2.94 -2.29 -4.83
CA ILE A 368 2.22 -3.53 -5.12
C ILE A 368 0.73 -3.26 -5.29
N GLY A 369 0.13 -3.92 -6.27
CA GLY A 369 -1.27 -3.73 -6.65
C GLY A 369 -1.73 -4.81 -7.61
N ILE A 370 -2.24 -4.40 -8.79
CA ILE A 370 -2.57 -5.32 -9.89
C ILE A 370 -1.32 -6.06 -10.40
N LYS A 371 -0.13 -5.49 -10.17
CA LYS A 371 1.17 -6.11 -10.43
C LYS A 371 1.94 -6.28 -9.12
N ALA A 372 2.73 -7.36 -9.02
CA ALA A 372 3.57 -7.61 -7.84
C ALA A 372 4.59 -6.48 -7.60
N HIS A 373 5.27 -6.04 -8.67
CA HIS A 373 6.20 -4.92 -8.64
C HIS A 373 5.66 -3.78 -9.52
N GLU A 374 5.22 -2.69 -8.90
CA GLU A 374 4.81 -1.47 -9.60
C GLU A 374 5.40 -0.22 -8.94
N SER A 375 5.33 0.91 -9.66
CA SER A 375 5.81 2.18 -9.17
C SER A 375 4.92 2.71 -8.03
N PRO A 376 5.45 3.52 -7.09
CA PRO A 376 6.85 3.93 -7.00
C PRO A 376 7.72 2.89 -6.27
N PHE A 377 9.04 3.10 -6.25
CA PHE A 377 9.99 2.14 -5.68
C PHE A 377 10.74 2.74 -4.48
N LEU A 378 10.79 2.00 -3.37
CA LEU A 378 11.43 2.42 -2.12
C LEU A 378 12.93 2.13 -2.16
N ASN A 379 13.70 2.97 -2.85
CA ASN A 379 15.14 2.88 -2.93
C ASN A 379 15.81 4.22 -2.57
N LYS A 380 17.03 4.18 -2.03
CA LYS A 380 17.80 5.37 -1.58
C LYS A 380 17.99 6.51 -2.59
N GLY A 381 17.68 6.30 -3.87
CA GLY A 381 17.79 7.32 -4.92
C GLY A 381 16.47 8.02 -5.25
N ASN A 382 15.31 7.48 -4.83
CA ASN A 382 14.01 8.00 -5.20
C ASN A 382 13.53 9.11 -4.25
N PHE A 383 14.10 10.31 -4.39
CA PHE A 383 13.71 11.48 -3.61
C PHE A 383 12.52 12.24 -4.19
N ASP A 384 12.20 12.02 -5.47
CA ASP A 384 11.20 12.79 -6.21
C ASP A 384 9.77 12.26 -6.00
N ASP A 385 9.62 10.94 -5.78
CA ASP A 385 8.32 10.35 -5.46
C ASP A 385 8.03 10.42 -3.94
N ASN A 386 7.01 11.21 -3.58
CA ASN A 386 6.44 11.23 -2.24
C ASN A 386 5.32 10.19 -2.09
N LEU A 387 5.28 9.58 -0.91
CA LEU A 387 4.24 8.67 -0.47
C LEU A 387 2.92 9.43 -0.24
N ASN A 388 1.83 8.89 -0.76
CA ASN A 388 0.47 9.38 -0.49
C ASN A 388 -0.34 8.30 0.22
N ALA A 389 -1.35 8.74 0.97
CA ALA A 389 -2.34 7.82 1.53
C ALA A 389 -2.98 6.96 0.43
N GLY A 390 -3.21 5.69 0.71
CA GLY A 390 -3.76 4.73 -0.24
C GLY A 390 -2.72 4.02 -1.12
N MET A 391 -1.44 4.39 -1.05
CA MET A 391 -0.38 3.61 -1.71
C MET A 391 -0.03 2.36 -0.89
N ALA A 392 0.13 1.22 -1.56
CA ALA A 392 0.54 -0.05 -0.93
C ALA A 392 1.98 -0.41 -1.32
N PHE A 393 2.78 -0.85 -0.35
CA PHE A 393 4.18 -1.22 -0.55
C PHE A 393 4.57 -2.49 0.19
N THR A 394 5.47 -3.26 -0.39
CA THR A 394 6.27 -4.22 0.38
C THR A 394 7.31 -3.46 1.23
N LEU A 395 7.60 -3.97 2.42
CA LEU A 395 8.81 -3.63 3.18
C LEU A 395 9.60 -4.90 3.45
N GLU A 396 10.65 -5.10 2.67
CA GLU A 396 11.40 -6.34 2.52
C GLU A 396 12.93 -6.19 2.73
N PRO A 397 13.44 -5.52 3.79
CA PRO A 397 14.87 -5.46 4.02
C PRO A 397 15.48 -6.86 4.10
N GLY A 398 16.66 -7.03 3.51
CA GLY A 398 17.35 -8.31 3.41
C GLY A 398 18.85 -8.21 3.69
N VAL A 399 19.40 -9.19 4.40
CA VAL A 399 20.84 -9.32 4.63
C VAL A 399 21.32 -10.68 4.09
N TYR A 400 22.23 -10.64 3.13
CA TYR A 400 22.72 -11.79 2.39
C TYR A 400 24.22 -12.00 2.63
N LEU A 401 24.57 -13.00 3.45
CA LEU A 401 25.95 -13.37 3.70
C LEU A 401 26.35 -14.47 2.72
N GLU A 402 26.94 -14.07 1.59
CA GLU A 402 27.34 -14.95 0.49
C GLU A 402 28.05 -16.22 0.98
N GLY A 403 27.60 -17.37 0.45
CA GLY A 403 28.14 -18.70 0.81
C GLY A 403 27.79 -19.16 2.23
N ARG A 404 26.95 -18.43 2.97
CA ARG A 404 26.55 -18.78 4.35
C ARG A 404 25.05 -18.87 4.52
N PHE A 405 24.35 -17.73 4.56
CA PHE A 405 22.89 -17.66 4.70
C PHE A 405 22.37 -16.26 4.35
N GLY A 406 21.07 -16.16 4.09
CA GLY A 406 20.38 -14.87 3.98
C GLY A 406 19.15 -14.81 4.87
N VAL A 407 18.76 -13.58 5.21
CA VAL A 407 17.54 -13.29 5.96
C VAL A 407 16.81 -12.14 5.29
N ARG A 408 15.52 -12.35 5.00
CA ARG A 408 14.59 -11.32 4.56
C ARG A 408 13.26 -11.46 5.29
N HIS A 409 12.66 -10.32 5.60
CA HIS A 409 11.31 -10.21 6.14
C HIS A 409 10.53 -9.22 5.31
N GLU A 410 9.41 -9.66 4.77
CA GLU A 410 8.59 -8.85 3.90
C GLU A 410 7.14 -8.91 4.31
N ASP A 411 6.54 -7.73 4.39
CA ASP A 411 5.12 -7.57 4.61
C ASP A 411 4.63 -6.43 3.72
N VAL A 412 3.39 -6.54 3.26
CA VAL A 412 2.68 -5.48 2.55
C VAL A 412 2.00 -4.54 3.54
N PHE A 413 2.21 -3.25 3.34
CA PHE A 413 1.66 -2.16 4.14
C PHE A 413 0.96 -1.12 3.26
N LEU A 414 -0.12 -0.55 3.78
CA LEU A 414 -0.85 0.55 3.18
C LEU A 414 -0.49 1.86 3.89
N VAL A 415 -0.06 2.86 3.14
CA VAL A 415 0.20 4.21 3.66
C VAL A 415 -1.13 4.84 4.08
N ASN A 416 -1.21 5.27 5.34
CA ASN A 416 -2.36 5.99 5.87
C ASN A 416 -2.16 7.52 5.80
N GLY A 417 -3.26 8.28 5.93
CA GLY A 417 -3.25 9.75 5.95
C GLY A 417 -2.40 10.33 7.08
N ASP A 418 -2.88 10.22 8.32
CA ASP A 418 -2.26 10.83 9.52
C ASP A 418 -1.82 9.79 10.58
N GLY A 419 -1.59 8.54 10.18
CA GLY A 419 -1.36 7.41 11.09
C GLY A 419 -0.15 6.54 10.75
N GLU A 420 0.05 5.50 11.56
CA GLU A 420 0.92 4.39 11.19
C GLU A 420 0.35 3.67 9.96
N ALA A 421 1.22 3.11 9.12
CA ALA A 421 0.79 2.34 7.97
C ALA A 421 0.03 1.07 8.41
N ASP A 422 -1.05 0.74 7.70
CA ASP A 422 -1.83 -0.45 7.97
C ASP A 422 -1.14 -1.69 7.41
N ILE A 423 -1.10 -2.78 8.18
CA ILE A 423 -0.59 -4.06 7.70
C ILE A 423 -1.66 -4.81 6.90
N LEU A 424 -1.32 -5.24 5.68
CA LEU A 424 -2.24 -6.00 4.81
C LEU A 424 -2.05 -7.53 4.94
N THR A 425 -0.87 -7.98 5.39
CA THR A 425 -0.55 -9.40 5.64
C THR A 425 -1.16 -9.98 6.92
N GLY A 426 -1.95 -9.18 7.65
CA GLY A 426 -2.62 -9.53 8.90
C GLY A 426 -1.70 -9.58 10.12
N SER A 427 -0.55 -10.26 10.04
CA SER A 427 0.47 -10.18 11.09
C SER A 427 1.89 -10.43 10.60
N ARG A 428 2.81 -9.60 11.11
CA ARG A 428 4.25 -9.68 10.87
C ARG A 428 4.87 -10.96 11.43
N ALA A 429 6.11 -11.20 11.04
CA ALA A 429 6.97 -12.18 11.71
C ALA A 429 7.04 -11.90 13.22
N LYS A 430 7.24 -12.95 14.02
CA LYS A 430 7.44 -12.86 15.47
C LYS A 430 8.77 -13.49 15.83
N GLY A 431 9.64 -12.72 16.48
CA GLY A 431 10.90 -13.20 17.03
C GLY A 431 10.71 -13.94 18.35
N ASP A 432 11.81 -14.41 18.93
CA ASP A 432 11.80 -15.05 20.24
C ASP A 432 11.46 -14.04 21.35
N LYS A 433 10.73 -14.48 22.38
CA LYS A 433 10.18 -13.61 23.45
C LYS A 433 11.25 -12.94 24.32
N ASN A 434 12.53 -13.25 24.12
CA ASN A 434 13.64 -12.69 24.86
C ASN A 434 14.35 -11.52 24.15
N SER A 435 14.30 -11.40 22.83
CA SER A 435 14.88 -10.24 22.11
C SER A 435 14.04 -8.96 22.28
N SER A 436 12.76 -9.10 22.63
CA SER A 436 11.85 -8.00 22.99
C SER A 436 12.05 -7.42 24.41
N LYS A 437 13.09 -7.83 25.14
CA LYS A 437 13.42 -7.23 26.46
C LYS A 437 14.13 -5.89 26.39
N SER A 438 14.55 -5.41 25.21
CA SER A 438 15.01 -4.02 25.04
C SER A 438 13.86 -3.04 24.74
N GLN A 439 12.65 -3.53 24.44
CA GLN A 439 11.43 -2.73 24.30
C GLN A 439 10.20 -3.52 24.76
N SER A 440 10.05 -3.67 26.08
CA SER A 440 8.74 -4.02 26.66
C SER A 440 8.56 -3.32 28.01
N SER A 441 8.14 -2.07 27.97
CA SER A 441 7.26 -1.57 29.02
C SER A 441 5.96 -2.38 28.95
N LYS A 442 5.87 -3.38 29.83
CA LYS A 442 4.72 -4.24 30.15
C LYS A 442 3.39 -3.85 29.48
N SER A 443 2.98 -4.59 28.46
CA SER A 443 1.56 -4.83 28.17
C SER A 443 1.25 -6.28 28.54
N SER A 444 0.68 -6.48 29.72
CA SER A 444 0.07 -7.76 30.08
C SER A 444 -1.15 -7.99 29.20
N SER A 445 -1.09 -9.01 28.35
CA SER A 445 -2.25 -9.50 27.60
C SER A 445 -3.24 -10.17 28.57
N SER A 446 -4.30 -9.46 28.94
CA SER A 446 -5.57 -10.13 29.24
C SER A 446 -6.32 -10.31 27.93
N ASN A 447 -6.77 -11.54 27.66
CA ASN A 447 -7.85 -11.76 26.69
C ASN A 447 -9.03 -10.85 27.09
N THR A 448 -9.24 -9.79 26.34
CA THR A 448 -10.51 -9.07 26.32
C THR A 448 -10.94 -9.07 24.88
N GLU A 449 -12.11 -9.65 24.62
CA GLU A 449 -12.93 -9.28 23.46
C GLU A 449 -12.75 -7.78 23.22
N LYS A 450 -12.54 -7.39 21.95
CA LYS A 450 -12.40 -5.99 21.55
C LYS A 450 -13.75 -5.33 21.84
N MET A 451 -13.97 -4.93 23.09
CA MET A 451 -15.17 -4.21 23.50
C MET A 451 -15.13 -2.90 22.73
N SER A 452 -16.12 -2.69 21.87
CA SER A 452 -16.36 -1.39 21.30
C SER A 452 -16.57 -0.41 22.46
N LEU A 453 -15.69 0.58 22.57
CA LEU A 453 -15.86 1.65 23.54
C LEU A 453 -16.99 2.55 23.00
N PRO A 454 -18.12 2.68 23.73
CA PRO A 454 -19.20 3.55 23.28
C PRO A 454 -18.73 5.02 23.29
N PHE A 455 -19.19 5.82 22.33
CA PHE A 455 -19.04 7.26 22.45
C PHE A 455 -19.79 7.75 23.70
N THR A 456 -19.24 8.77 24.38
CA THR A 456 -19.93 9.37 25.52
C THR A 456 -20.73 10.58 25.04
N TYR A 457 -22.05 10.50 25.14
CA TYR A 457 -22.94 11.62 24.83
C TYR A 457 -23.25 12.42 26.10
N HIS A 458 -22.79 13.67 26.14
CA HIS A 458 -23.10 14.61 27.21
C HIS A 458 -24.24 15.55 26.77
N ALA A 459 -25.49 15.10 26.95
CA ALA A 459 -26.67 15.88 26.60
C ALA A 459 -26.68 17.21 27.36
N ASN A 460 -26.69 18.34 26.64
CA ASN A 460 -26.75 19.69 27.22
C ASN A 460 -25.67 19.94 28.30
N ALA A 461 -24.46 19.44 28.09
CA ALA A 461 -23.37 19.44 29.09
C ALA A 461 -23.04 20.84 29.66
N GLN A 462 -23.26 21.89 28.86
CA GLN A 462 -23.14 23.28 29.24
C GLN A 462 -24.22 24.08 28.50
N THR A 463 -25.13 24.72 29.23
CA THR A 463 -26.22 25.53 28.66
C THR A 463 -26.06 27.02 28.95
N GLU A 464 -25.42 27.37 30.06
CA GLU A 464 -25.19 28.76 30.47
C GLU A 464 -23.78 29.27 30.08
N PHE A 465 -22.90 28.36 29.62
CA PHE A 465 -21.51 28.64 29.24
C PHE A 465 -20.77 29.55 30.23
N LYS A 466 -21.01 29.35 31.53
CA LYS A 466 -20.26 29.96 32.64
C LYS A 466 -19.51 28.86 33.37
N PRO A 467 -18.33 28.45 32.87
CA PRO A 467 -17.52 27.47 33.55
C PRO A 467 -17.05 27.96 34.93
N PRO A 468 -16.40 27.11 35.75
CA PRO A 468 -15.80 27.53 37.00
C PRO A 468 -14.84 28.73 36.82
N LEU A 469 -14.85 29.66 37.78
CA LEU A 469 -13.89 30.77 37.82
C LEU A 469 -12.48 30.20 38.08
N ILE A 470 -11.53 30.49 37.21
CA ILE A 470 -10.17 29.95 37.29
C ILE A 470 -9.13 31.01 37.67
N ALA A 471 -9.36 32.27 37.34
CA ALA A 471 -8.42 33.34 37.63
C ALA A 471 -9.12 34.69 37.65
N ASN A 472 -8.52 35.62 38.40
CA ASN A 472 -9.03 36.97 38.62
C ASN A 472 -10.48 36.94 39.12
N GLU A 473 -11.33 37.81 38.59
CA GLU A 473 -12.76 37.93 38.85
C GLU A 473 -13.64 37.65 37.61
N ASN A 474 -13.01 37.37 36.46
CA ASN A 474 -13.65 37.43 35.14
C ASN A 474 -13.23 36.30 34.16
N ALA A 475 -12.31 35.41 34.53
CA ALA A 475 -11.84 34.32 33.66
C ALA A 475 -12.38 32.96 34.14
N PHE A 476 -13.10 32.28 33.25
CA PHE A 476 -13.83 31.05 33.54
C PHE A 476 -13.39 29.93 32.59
N LEU A 477 -13.08 28.76 33.11
CA LEU A 477 -12.69 27.59 32.30
C LEU A 477 -13.23 26.30 32.91
N GLY A 478 -13.75 25.42 32.06
CA GLY A 478 -14.28 24.14 32.51
C GLY A 478 -14.17 23.07 31.45
N ASP A 479 -13.69 21.91 31.88
CA ASP A 479 -13.56 20.71 31.07
C ASP A 479 -14.93 20.03 30.93
N VAL A 480 -15.32 19.72 29.70
CA VAL A 480 -16.59 19.06 29.35
C VAL A 480 -16.38 17.59 29.02
N ALA A 481 -15.28 17.26 28.34
CA ALA A 481 -14.94 15.89 27.96
C ALA A 481 -13.44 15.65 28.12
N VAL A 482 -13.06 14.49 28.63
CA VAL A 482 -11.66 14.11 28.85
C VAL A 482 -11.45 12.69 28.30
N SER A 483 -10.35 12.47 27.57
CA SER A 483 -10.01 11.16 27.04
C SER A 483 -9.63 10.18 28.15
N THR A 484 -9.87 8.89 27.90
CA THR A 484 -9.48 7.80 28.82
C THR A 484 -8.01 7.38 28.71
N ASP A 485 -7.21 8.00 27.84
CA ASP A 485 -5.78 7.76 27.72
C ASP A 485 -5.00 8.40 28.88
N GLU A 486 -4.45 7.58 29.76
CA GLU A 486 -3.66 8.04 30.91
C GLU A 486 -2.25 8.54 30.55
N ALA A 487 -1.70 8.09 29.40
CA ALA A 487 -0.36 8.42 28.94
C ALA A 487 -0.33 9.74 28.15
N ALA A 488 -1.38 10.03 27.38
CA ALA A 488 -1.54 11.25 26.60
C ALA A 488 -2.96 11.84 26.71
N PRO A 489 -3.36 12.33 27.89
CA PRO A 489 -4.72 12.79 28.13
C PRO A 489 -5.06 14.05 27.31
N LEU A 490 -6.27 14.08 26.77
CA LEU A 490 -6.90 15.23 26.14
C LEU A 490 -8.07 15.70 27.02
N SER A 491 -8.17 17.01 27.23
CA SER A 491 -9.34 17.65 27.85
C SER A 491 -9.90 18.68 26.89
N ALA A 492 -11.21 18.64 26.67
CA ALA A 492 -11.93 19.61 25.86
C ALA A 492 -13.00 20.31 26.68
N GLY A 493 -13.23 21.59 26.42
CA GLY A 493 -14.11 22.40 27.25
C GLY A 493 -14.33 23.81 26.74
N PHE A 494 -14.91 24.64 27.59
CA PHE A 494 -15.16 26.05 27.28
C PHE A 494 -14.30 26.96 28.14
N TYR A 495 -13.75 27.98 27.51
CA TYR A 495 -13.09 29.10 28.15
C TYR A 495 -13.89 30.36 27.86
N ARG A 496 -14.29 31.07 28.92
CA ARG A 496 -15.02 32.33 28.85
C ARG A 496 -14.23 33.41 29.58
N LEU A 497 -14.11 34.57 28.96
CA LEU A 497 -13.57 35.76 29.60
C LEU A 497 -14.63 36.86 29.55
N GLU A 498 -14.92 37.49 30.68
CA GLU A 498 -15.73 38.70 30.75
C GLU A 498 -14.82 39.93 30.78
N LYS A 499 -15.33 41.10 30.40
CA LYS A 499 -14.59 42.37 30.52
C LYS A 499 -14.03 42.54 31.94
N GLY A 500 -12.73 42.77 32.06
CA GLY A 500 -12.06 42.92 33.35
C GLY A 500 -10.55 42.78 33.25
N THR A 501 -9.93 42.25 34.29
CA THR A 501 -8.48 42.06 34.35
C THR A 501 -7.99 41.14 33.21
N PRO A 502 -6.93 41.52 32.46
CA PRO A 502 -6.32 40.66 31.44
C PRO A 502 -5.88 39.30 32.02
N LEU A 503 -6.14 38.21 31.30
CA LEU A 503 -5.60 36.91 31.66
C LEU A 503 -4.27 36.69 30.93
N ILE A 504 -3.19 36.51 31.68
CA ILE A 504 -1.89 36.08 31.15
C ILE A 504 -1.70 34.62 31.53
N TYR A 505 -1.56 33.74 30.53
CA TYR A 505 -1.46 32.30 30.74
C TYR A 505 -0.26 31.72 29.99
N GLU A 506 0.50 30.85 30.68
CA GLU A 506 1.61 30.11 30.09
C GLU A 506 1.18 28.67 29.83
N TYR A 507 1.14 28.30 28.55
CA TYR A 507 0.71 26.98 28.11
C TYR A 507 1.77 25.93 28.42
N THR A 508 1.57 25.08 29.43
CA THR A 508 2.48 23.95 29.73
C THR A 508 2.21 22.70 28.88
N TYR A 509 1.26 22.80 27.95
CA TYR A 509 0.76 21.76 27.04
C TYR A 509 0.31 22.39 25.71
N HIS A 510 0.06 21.56 24.69
CA HIS A 510 -0.49 22.03 23.41
C HIS A 510 -2.01 22.19 23.51
N GLU A 511 -2.55 23.32 23.03
CA GLU A 511 -3.99 23.58 22.99
C GLU A 511 -4.44 24.17 21.65
N MET A 512 -5.57 23.70 21.14
CA MET A 512 -6.30 24.36 20.06
C MET A 512 -7.57 25.00 20.62
N LYS A 513 -7.96 26.16 20.08
CA LYS A 513 -9.15 26.89 20.52
C LYS A 513 -9.87 27.51 19.34
N ILE A 514 -11.18 27.30 19.23
CA ILE A 514 -12.05 28.03 18.30
C ILE A 514 -12.91 29.01 19.07
N ILE A 515 -13.02 30.25 18.60
CA ILE A 515 -13.93 31.24 19.17
C ILE A 515 -15.35 30.92 18.68
N VAL A 516 -16.25 30.62 19.60
CA VAL A 516 -17.61 30.18 19.28
C VAL A 516 -18.65 31.29 19.48
N ASP A 517 -18.33 32.28 20.31
CA ASP A 517 -19.15 33.47 20.55
C ASP A 517 -18.33 34.61 21.19
N GLY A 518 -18.83 35.84 21.11
CA GLY A 518 -18.14 37.02 21.62
C GLY A 518 -16.84 37.33 20.88
N GLU A 519 -15.94 38.06 21.56
CA GLU A 519 -14.69 38.58 21.00
C GLU A 519 -13.54 38.52 22.02
N PHE A 520 -12.32 38.35 21.53
CA PHE A 520 -11.09 38.43 22.32
C PHE A 520 -10.05 39.28 21.60
N ASP A 521 -9.27 40.05 22.35
CA ASP A 521 -7.98 40.54 21.90
C ASP A 521 -6.90 39.61 22.49
N ILE A 522 -6.17 38.92 21.61
CA ILE A 522 -5.19 37.90 21.96
C ILE A 522 -3.80 38.39 21.54
N SER A 523 -2.83 38.28 22.44
CA SER A 523 -1.43 38.63 22.13
C SER A 523 -0.43 37.69 22.78
N ASP A 524 0.77 37.61 22.23
CA ASP A 524 1.87 36.80 22.75
C ASP A 524 3.11 37.64 23.08
N GLU A 525 4.15 36.99 23.62
CA GLU A 525 5.43 37.64 23.96
C GLU A 525 6.32 37.94 22.74
N THR A 526 6.00 37.41 21.56
CA THR A 526 6.71 37.73 20.30
C THR A 526 6.26 39.06 19.71
N GLY A 527 5.12 39.58 20.19
CA GLY A 527 4.51 40.83 19.75
C GLY A 527 3.34 40.62 18.78
N GLN A 528 2.93 39.38 18.51
CA GLN A 528 1.74 39.10 17.72
C GLN A 528 0.50 39.55 18.49
N LYS A 529 -0.44 40.21 17.80
CA LYS A 529 -1.72 40.65 18.35
C LYS A 529 -2.83 40.41 17.34
N VAL A 530 -3.94 39.84 17.78
CA VAL A 530 -5.10 39.51 16.94
C VAL A 530 -6.37 39.88 17.69
N HIS A 531 -7.26 40.61 17.02
CA HIS A 531 -8.65 40.77 17.46
C HIS A 531 -9.46 39.60 16.87
N ALA A 532 -9.83 38.67 17.73
CA ALA A 532 -10.43 37.38 17.41
C ALA A 532 -11.96 37.41 17.58
N THR A 533 -12.66 36.85 16.60
CA THR A 533 -14.11 36.80 16.51
C THR A 533 -14.61 35.38 16.22
N LYS A 534 -15.93 35.17 16.25
CA LYS A 534 -16.54 33.86 16.03
C LYS A 534 -16.07 33.21 14.72
N GLY A 535 -15.56 31.98 14.84
CA GLY A 535 -15.02 31.19 13.73
C GLY A 535 -13.50 31.16 13.67
N ASP A 536 -12.81 32.09 14.35
CA ASP A 536 -11.35 32.11 14.38
C ASP A 536 -10.79 30.94 15.21
N VAL A 537 -9.74 30.31 14.69
CA VAL A 537 -9.07 29.14 15.29
C VAL A 537 -7.63 29.49 15.66
N PHE A 538 -7.24 29.09 16.87
CA PHE A 538 -5.92 29.32 17.42
C PHE A 538 -5.26 28.01 17.81
N TYR A 539 -3.96 27.95 17.61
CA TYR A 539 -3.09 26.90 18.15
C TYR A 539 -2.06 27.55 19.07
N PHE A 540 -2.06 27.11 20.33
CA PHE A 540 -1.14 27.55 21.36
C PHE A 540 -0.15 26.40 21.66
N PRO A 541 1.11 26.49 21.17
CA PRO A 541 2.10 25.46 21.43
C PRO A 541 2.54 25.48 22.90
N LYS A 542 2.95 24.32 23.41
CA LYS A 542 3.58 24.21 24.73
C LYS A 542 4.77 25.17 24.85
N GLY A 543 4.82 25.93 25.92
CA GLY A 543 5.80 26.97 26.23
C GLY A 543 5.36 28.38 25.82
N SER A 544 4.23 28.55 25.13
CA SER A 544 3.76 29.88 24.74
C SER A 544 3.10 30.63 25.90
N LYS A 545 3.40 31.92 26.02
CA LYS A 545 2.76 32.82 26.98
C LYS A 545 1.81 33.78 26.27
N ILE A 546 0.52 33.65 26.57
CA ILE A 546 -0.57 34.34 25.87
C ILE A 546 -1.32 35.27 26.82
N THR A 547 -1.62 36.48 26.35
CA THR A 547 -2.46 37.46 27.03
C THR A 547 -3.80 37.57 26.33
N PHE A 548 -4.88 37.37 27.08
CA PHE A 548 -6.26 37.51 26.63
C PHE A 548 -6.92 38.72 27.28
N THR A 549 -7.54 39.57 26.46
CA THR A 549 -8.42 40.66 26.89
C THR A 549 -9.72 40.65 26.09
N THR A 550 -10.74 41.35 26.57
CA THR A 550 -12.00 41.54 25.85
C THR A 550 -12.68 42.82 26.33
N GLU A 551 -13.35 43.54 25.44
CA GLU A 551 -14.11 44.75 25.79
C GLU A 551 -15.52 44.44 26.30
N THR A 552 -16.04 43.24 25.99
CA THR A 552 -17.37 42.77 26.36
C THR A 552 -17.28 41.39 27.03
N PHE A 553 -17.27 40.33 26.23
CA PHE A 553 -16.95 38.97 26.64
C PHE A 553 -16.45 38.17 25.44
N GLY A 554 -15.73 37.09 25.69
CA GLY A 554 -15.37 36.09 24.69
C GLY A 554 -15.66 34.68 25.18
N LEU A 555 -16.07 33.79 24.27
CA LEU A 555 -16.28 32.37 24.53
C LEU A 555 -15.55 31.52 23.48
N GLY A 556 -14.63 30.68 23.92
CA GLY A 556 -13.90 29.74 23.08
C GLY A 556 -14.12 28.28 23.51
N PHE A 557 -14.25 27.39 22.53
CA PHE A 557 -14.15 25.95 22.76
C PHE A 557 -12.70 25.51 22.56
N PHE A 558 -12.15 24.75 23.50
CA PHE A 558 -10.76 24.32 23.46
C PHE A 558 -10.61 22.81 23.52
N VAL A 559 -9.48 22.33 23.01
CA VAL A 559 -8.97 20.97 23.18
C VAL A 559 -7.49 21.07 23.54
N GLY A 560 -7.12 20.59 24.72
CA GLY A 560 -5.75 20.65 25.24
C GLY A 560 -5.21 19.28 25.62
N GLN A 561 -3.93 19.04 25.36
CA GLN A 561 -3.21 17.81 25.74
C GLN A 561 -2.81 17.84 27.22
N ARG A 562 -3.82 17.79 28.10
CA ARG A 562 -3.63 17.82 29.55
C ARG A 562 -4.67 16.98 30.29
N LYS A 563 -4.41 16.74 31.57
CA LYS A 563 -5.38 16.09 32.49
C LYS A 563 -6.49 17.07 32.87
N THR A 564 -7.63 16.54 33.29
CA THR A 564 -8.74 17.34 33.84
C THR A 564 -8.25 18.24 34.97
N GLY A 565 -8.66 19.52 34.96
CA GLY A 565 -8.36 20.45 36.05
C GLY A 565 -6.88 20.85 36.19
N THR A 566 -6.09 20.71 35.13
CA THR A 566 -4.67 21.16 35.10
C THR A 566 -4.45 22.46 34.30
N ALA A 567 -5.54 23.16 33.97
CA ALA A 567 -5.53 24.52 33.43
C ALA A 567 -5.59 25.57 34.54
#